data_AF-A0A8B7ZWH0-F1
#
_entry.id   AF-A0A8B7ZWH0-F1
#
_cell.length_a   1.000
_cell.length_b   1.000
_cell.length_c   1.000
_cell.angle_alpha   90.00
_cell.angle_beta   90.00
_cell.angle_gamma   90.00
#
_symmetry.space_group_name_H-M   'P 1'
#
loop_
_entity.id
_entity.type
_entity.pdbx_description
1 polymer ?
#
loop_
_entity_poly.entity_id
_entity_poly.type
_entity_poly.pdbx_seq_one_letter_code
_entity_poly.pdbx_strand_id
1 'polypeptide(L)'
;MNQDHVNLSLLRAHSSRVPTKATPTCEFSKTLSSSRGRLYGESKMNPVRLASAFILVLVGGMWMNVTVEGRTVFLERGQRGIIPCPTVQSQELSRGSLDGAYVYWYFSNTEPLSLLISLFRGRVEPQNEIPEGVYDIDGNFSLVIENVTDSNAGTFFCRIKPREEAQQQAIYQLPSKV
;
A
#
# COMPACT_ATOMS: atom_id res chain seq x y z
N MET A 1 -22.93 -16.07 -45.02
CA MET A 1 -23.83 -17.06 -44.39
C MET A 1 -22.99 -17.94 -43.48
N ASN A 2 -22.99 -17.68 -42.17
CA ASN A 2 -23.45 -18.61 -41.13
C ASN A 2 -23.28 -17.91 -39.77
N GLN A 3 -24.41 -17.66 -39.11
CA GLN A 3 -24.49 -17.11 -37.76
C GLN A 3 -24.85 -18.28 -36.84
N ASP A 4 -23.96 -18.65 -35.93
CA ASP A 4 -24.30 -19.58 -34.86
C ASP A 4 -24.72 -18.78 -33.62
N HIS A 5 -26.03 -18.61 -33.51
CA HIS A 5 -26.74 -18.23 -32.30
C HIS A 5 -26.62 -19.35 -31.25
N VAL A 6 -26.05 -19.05 -30.08
CA VAL A 6 -26.24 -19.90 -28.89
C VAL A 6 -27.22 -19.20 -27.96
N ASN A 7 -28.42 -19.78 -27.91
CA ASN A 7 -29.50 -19.46 -26.99
C ASN A 7 -29.36 -20.36 -25.75
N LEU A 8 -29.30 -19.77 -24.55
CA LEU A 8 -29.35 -20.49 -23.28
C LEU A 8 -30.32 -19.78 -22.35
N SER A 9 -31.61 -19.95 -22.63
CA SER A 9 -32.69 -19.79 -21.67
C SER A 9 -32.82 -21.02 -20.77
N LEU A 10 -33.25 -20.78 -19.52
CA LEU A 10 -33.61 -21.71 -18.44
C LEU A 10 -32.48 -22.17 -17.52
N LEU A 11 -32.45 -21.60 -16.30
CA LEU A 11 -32.79 -22.36 -15.10
C LEU A 11 -33.49 -21.46 -14.08
N ARG A 12 -34.59 -21.99 -13.53
CA ARG A 12 -35.51 -21.39 -12.57
C ARG A 12 -34.99 -21.56 -11.14
N ALA A 13 -35.15 -20.49 -10.36
CA ALA A 13 -35.69 -20.42 -9.00
C ALA A 13 -35.26 -21.44 -7.93
N HIS A 14 -34.70 -20.91 -6.84
CA HIS A 14 -35.01 -21.26 -5.44
C HIS A 14 -34.61 -20.05 -4.58
N SER A 15 -35.48 -19.07 -4.32
CA SER A 15 -36.42 -19.00 -3.19
C SER A 15 -36.12 -19.94 -2.03
N SER A 16 -35.60 -19.39 -0.93
CA SER A 16 -36.00 -19.81 0.42
C SER A 16 -35.78 -18.68 1.44
N ARG A 17 -36.90 -18.14 1.91
CA ARG A 17 -37.02 -17.39 3.17
C ARG A 17 -36.72 -18.32 4.34
N VAL A 18 -35.96 -17.86 5.32
CA VAL A 18 -35.92 -18.42 6.67
C VAL A 18 -35.91 -17.25 7.68
N PRO A 19 -36.58 -17.38 8.84
CA PRO A 19 -37.32 -16.29 9.48
C PRO A 19 -36.62 -15.62 10.67
N THR A 20 -37.15 -14.44 11.01
CA THR A 20 -37.04 -13.71 12.28
C THR A 20 -37.53 -14.50 13.50
N LYS A 21 -36.72 -14.52 14.58
CA LYS A 21 -37.07 -14.62 16.02
C LYS A 21 -35.73 -14.73 16.79
N ALA A 22 -35.53 -14.25 18.01
CA ALA A 22 -36.30 -13.44 18.94
C ALA A 22 -35.30 -12.87 19.94
N THR A 23 -35.54 -11.63 20.38
CA THR A 23 -34.92 -10.96 21.52
C THR A 23 -35.26 -11.72 22.82
N PRO A 24 -34.30 -12.00 23.70
CA PRO A 24 -34.60 -12.29 25.09
C PRO A 24 -34.59 -10.99 25.90
N THR A 25 -35.79 -10.52 26.25
CA THR A 25 -36.05 -9.62 27.38
C THR A 25 -35.71 -10.34 28.68
N CYS A 26 -34.70 -9.88 29.40
CA CYS A 26 -34.51 -10.22 30.81
C CYS A 26 -35.18 -9.14 31.68
N GLU A 27 -36.43 -9.40 32.07
CA GLU A 27 -37.00 -8.84 33.30
C GLU A 27 -36.58 -9.74 34.46
N PHE A 28 -35.86 -9.20 35.45
CA PHE A 28 -35.76 -9.82 36.76
C PHE A 28 -35.92 -8.75 37.84
N SER A 29 -37.03 -8.86 38.55
CA SER A 29 -37.38 -7.99 39.67
C SER A 29 -36.58 -8.35 40.92
N LYS A 30 -36.05 -7.29 41.55
CA LYS A 30 -35.86 -7.02 42.99
C LYS A 30 -35.34 -8.16 43.90
N THR A 31 -34.18 -7.91 44.52
CA THR A 31 -33.99 -8.06 45.98
C THR A 31 -32.87 -7.13 46.43
N LEU A 32 -33.21 -6.07 47.18
CA LEU A 32 -32.24 -5.29 47.94
C LEU A 32 -31.79 -6.16 49.12
N SER A 33 -30.54 -6.63 49.07
CA SER A 33 -29.84 -7.17 50.23
C SER A 33 -28.65 -6.27 50.51
N SER A 34 -28.77 -5.53 51.60
CA SER A 34 -27.75 -4.69 52.20
C SER A 34 -26.64 -5.57 52.79
N SER A 35 -25.47 -5.59 52.15
CA SER A 35 -24.24 -6.02 52.80
C SER A 35 -23.14 -4.98 52.56
N ARG A 36 -22.86 -4.22 53.63
CA ARG A 36 -21.68 -3.35 53.76
C ARG A 36 -20.41 -4.20 53.62
N GLY A 37 -19.79 -4.12 52.45
CA GLY A 37 -18.44 -4.64 52.18
C GLY A 37 -17.51 -3.50 51.77
N ARG A 38 -16.75 -3.01 52.75
CA ARG A 38 -15.51 -2.22 52.61
C ARG A 38 -14.53 -3.09 51.77
N LEU A 39 -13.96 -2.68 50.64
CA LEU A 39 -12.79 -1.80 50.50
C LEU A 39 -12.64 -1.48 49.00
N TYR A 40 -13.11 -0.30 48.54
CA TYR A 40 -12.60 0.29 47.31
C TYR A 40 -11.22 0.87 47.65
N GLY A 41 -10.16 0.16 47.29
CA GLY A 41 -8.88 0.79 47.06
C GLY A 41 -9.00 1.58 45.77
N GLU A 42 -9.33 2.86 45.86
CA GLU A 42 -9.04 3.81 44.79
C GLU A 42 -7.52 3.87 44.64
N SER A 43 -6.98 3.04 43.75
CA SER A 43 -5.69 3.31 43.14
C SER A 43 -5.86 4.59 42.32
N LYS A 44 -5.60 5.74 42.98
CA LYS A 44 -5.37 7.03 42.32
C LYS A 44 -4.27 6.83 41.28
N MET A 45 -4.70 6.56 40.05
CA MET A 45 -3.79 6.40 38.93
C MET A 45 -3.16 7.77 38.69
N ASN A 46 -1.85 7.85 38.94
CA ASN A 46 -1.09 9.09 38.92
C ASN A 46 -1.28 9.79 37.55
N PRO A 47 -1.69 11.07 37.47
CA PRO A 47 -1.99 11.75 36.21
C PRO A 47 -0.81 11.76 35.22
N VAL A 48 0.42 11.65 35.74
CA VAL A 48 1.65 11.52 34.95
C VAL A 48 1.67 10.24 34.11
N ARG A 49 1.10 9.13 34.62
CA ARG A 49 1.12 7.83 33.92
C ARG A 49 0.09 7.74 32.78
N LEU A 50 -1.03 8.46 32.87
CA LEU A 50 -1.97 8.58 31.74
C LEU A 50 -1.36 9.44 30.62
N ALA A 51 -0.78 10.61 30.95
CA ALA A 51 -0.17 11.47 29.95
C ALA A 51 0.93 10.77 29.14
N SER A 52 1.77 9.95 29.80
CA SER A 52 2.83 9.17 29.15
C SER A 52 2.31 8.13 28.16
N ALA A 53 1.16 7.51 28.41
CA ALA A 53 0.58 6.52 27.51
C ALA A 53 -0.11 7.17 26.29
N PHE A 54 -0.73 8.34 26.47
CA PHE A 54 -1.33 9.11 25.37
C PHE A 54 -0.27 9.65 24.38
N ILE A 55 0.89 10.08 24.88
CA ILE A 55 1.98 10.55 24.01
C ILE A 55 2.49 9.43 23.09
N LEU A 56 2.61 8.20 23.59
CA LEU A 56 3.08 7.06 22.78
C LEU A 56 2.06 6.64 21.70
N VAL A 57 0.76 6.71 21.99
CA VAL A 57 -0.30 6.40 21.00
C VAL A 57 -0.35 7.44 19.87
N LEU A 58 -0.15 8.72 20.20
CA LEU A 58 -0.16 9.80 19.20
C LEU A 58 1.04 9.74 18.25
N VAL A 59 2.22 9.33 18.74
CA VAL A 59 3.42 9.22 17.90
C VAL A 59 3.41 7.92 17.07
N GLY A 60 2.95 6.80 17.63
CA GLY A 60 2.95 5.51 16.93
C GLY A 60 1.98 5.40 15.74
N GLY A 61 0.84 6.10 15.80
CA GLY A 61 -0.16 6.11 14.73
C GLY A 61 0.17 7.04 13.55
N MET A 62 1.17 7.91 13.68
CA MET A 62 1.52 8.90 12.66
C MET A 62 2.41 8.33 11.55
N TRP A 63 3.22 7.33 11.89
CA TRP A 63 4.19 6.74 10.97
C TRP A 63 3.72 5.41 10.41
N MET A 64 4.07 5.17 9.16
CA MET A 64 3.85 3.94 8.43
C MET A 64 5.19 3.37 7.98
N ASN A 65 5.31 2.05 8.02
CA ASN A 65 6.52 1.34 7.62
C ASN A 65 6.30 0.75 6.24
N VAL A 66 7.22 1.04 5.32
CA VAL A 66 7.26 0.42 3.99
C VAL A 66 8.59 -0.31 3.83
N THR A 67 8.63 -1.31 2.95
CA THR A 67 9.85 -2.07 2.66
C THR A 67 10.36 -1.74 1.27
N VAL A 68 11.67 -1.56 1.12
CA VAL A 68 12.34 -1.31 -0.16
C VAL A 68 13.55 -2.21 -0.26
N GLU A 69 13.50 -3.21 -1.12
CA GLU A 69 14.60 -4.18 -1.30
C GLU A 69 15.17 -4.72 0.04
N GLY A 70 14.30 -5.01 1.00
CA GLY A 70 14.67 -5.52 2.33
C GLY A 70 15.03 -4.47 3.39
N ARG A 71 14.98 -3.17 3.05
CA ARG A 71 15.17 -2.06 4.01
C ARG A 71 13.82 -1.46 4.43
N THR A 72 13.68 -1.09 5.69
CA THR A 72 12.49 -0.39 6.20
C THR A 72 12.64 1.12 6.07
N VAL A 73 11.63 1.78 5.51
CA VAL A 73 11.51 3.24 5.43
C VAL A 73 10.27 3.67 6.19
N PHE A 74 10.38 4.74 6.97
CA PHE A 74 9.28 5.31 7.74
C PHE A 74 8.72 6.52 6.99
N LEU A 75 7.41 6.49 6.73
CA LEU A 75 6.68 7.57 6.07
C LEU A 75 5.62 8.11 7.02
N GLU A 76 5.39 9.41 7.00
CA GLU A 76 4.36 10.05 7.82
C GLU A 76 3.03 10.09 7.06
N ARG A 77 1.94 9.59 7.66
CA ARG A 77 0.61 9.62 7.06
C ARG A 77 0.16 11.06 6.80
N GLY A 78 -0.45 11.31 5.64
CA GLY A 78 -0.93 12.64 5.26
C GLY A 78 0.16 13.56 4.72
N GLN A 79 1.43 13.15 4.72
CA GLN A 79 2.57 13.95 4.28
C GLN A 79 3.15 13.44 2.96
N ARG A 80 4.01 14.28 2.37
CA ARG A 80 4.83 13.89 1.22
C ARG A 80 5.93 12.94 1.66
N GLY A 81 5.91 11.71 1.14
CA GLY A 81 6.88 10.66 1.42
C GLY A 81 7.94 10.54 0.33
N ILE A 82 9.15 10.15 0.71
CA ILE A 82 10.25 9.85 -0.22
C ILE A 82 10.79 8.46 0.08
N ILE A 83 10.76 7.60 -0.93
CA ILE A 83 11.28 6.24 -0.90
C ILE A 83 12.55 6.19 -1.78
N PRO A 84 13.76 6.09 -1.18
CA PRO A 84 15.00 6.12 -1.95
C PRO A 84 15.18 4.87 -2.81
N CYS A 85 15.67 5.04 -4.04
CA CYS A 85 16.07 3.91 -4.88
C CYS A 85 17.43 3.34 -4.41
N PRO A 86 17.52 2.09 -3.92
CA PRO A 86 18.77 1.58 -3.34
C PRO A 86 19.88 1.38 -4.37
N THR A 87 19.53 1.10 -5.63
CA THR A 87 20.48 0.90 -6.74
C THR A 87 21.35 2.12 -7.02
N VAL A 88 20.88 3.34 -6.70
CA VAL A 88 21.66 4.59 -6.84
C VAL A 88 22.65 4.77 -5.69
N GLN A 89 22.38 4.19 -4.52
CA GLN A 89 23.25 4.28 -3.36
C GLN A 89 24.41 3.28 -3.44
N SER A 90 24.23 2.14 -4.11
CA SER A 90 25.33 1.26 -4.50
C SER A 90 26.09 1.91 -5.67
N GLN A 91 27.34 2.31 -5.44
CA GLN A 91 28.25 2.99 -6.39
C GLN A 91 28.52 2.22 -7.71
N GLU A 92 27.81 1.14 -8.02
CA GLU A 92 28.06 0.26 -9.17
C GLU A 92 27.61 0.86 -10.51
N LEU A 93 26.80 1.93 -10.51
CA LEU A 93 26.41 2.63 -11.75
C LEU A 93 27.23 3.90 -11.94
N SER A 94 28.09 3.88 -12.97
CA SER A 94 28.81 5.08 -13.40
C SER A 94 27.81 6.15 -13.83
N ARG A 95 27.88 7.36 -13.26
CA ARG A 95 26.94 8.48 -13.49
C ARG A 95 26.67 8.77 -14.97
N GLY A 96 27.63 8.52 -15.86
CA GLY A 96 27.46 8.70 -17.31
C GLY A 96 26.47 7.71 -17.95
N SER A 97 26.28 6.52 -17.36
CA SER A 97 25.38 5.47 -17.87
C SER A 97 23.91 5.70 -17.48
N LEU A 98 23.67 6.60 -16.51
CA LEU A 98 22.34 6.92 -15.99
C LEU A 98 21.63 8.03 -16.79
N ASP A 99 22.35 8.74 -17.67
CA ASP A 99 21.74 9.76 -18.53
C ASP A 99 20.85 9.09 -19.59
N GLY A 100 19.55 9.35 -19.50
CA GLY A 100 18.53 8.66 -20.29
C GLY A 100 18.28 7.21 -19.89
N ALA A 101 18.63 6.82 -18.65
CA ALA A 101 18.22 5.54 -18.09
C ALA A 101 16.69 5.41 -17.99
N TYR A 102 16.24 4.17 -17.97
CA TYR A 102 14.86 3.80 -17.72
C TYR A 102 14.74 3.42 -16.26
N VAL A 103 13.83 4.06 -15.53
CA VAL A 103 13.54 3.73 -14.14
C VAL A 103 12.12 3.20 -14.05
N TYR A 104 11.96 2.11 -13.31
CA TYR A 104 10.66 1.51 -13.02
C TYR A 104 10.52 1.35 -11.52
N TRP A 105 9.40 1.83 -11.00
CA TRP A 105 8.97 1.57 -9.64
C TRP A 105 7.81 0.59 -9.64
N TYR A 106 8.00 -0.47 -8.85
CA TYR A 106 6.99 -1.47 -8.64
C TYR A 106 6.54 -1.50 -7.19
N PHE A 107 5.31 -1.95 -6.97
CA PHE A 107 4.72 -2.14 -5.66
C PHE A 107 4.10 -3.52 -5.54
N SER A 108 4.20 -4.08 -4.34
CA SER A 108 3.54 -5.32 -3.96
C SER A 108 3.14 -5.24 -2.49
N ASN A 109 1.84 -5.36 -2.23
CA ASN A 109 1.29 -5.67 -0.90
C ASN A 109 1.11 -7.19 -0.72
N THR A 110 0.81 -7.88 -1.82
CA THR A 110 0.70 -9.32 -2.03
C THR A 110 1.01 -9.59 -3.51
N GLU A 111 1.53 -10.77 -3.86
CA GLU A 111 1.77 -11.09 -5.29
C GLU A 111 0.47 -11.01 -6.11
N PRO A 112 0.50 -10.47 -7.36
CA PRO A 112 1.68 -10.14 -8.17
C PRO A 112 2.22 -8.70 -8.00
N LEU A 113 3.46 -8.51 -8.46
CA LEU A 113 4.14 -7.24 -8.53
C LEU A 113 3.46 -6.29 -9.54
N SER A 114 3.10 -5.08 -9.12
CA SER A 114 2.43 -4.08 -9.96
C SER A 114 3.39 -2.95 -10.34
N LEU A 115 3.47 -2.61 -11.62
CA LEU A 115 4.20 -1.42 -12.07
C LEU A 115 3.38 -0.17 -11.69
N LEU A 116 3.98 0.75 -10.92
CA LEU A 116 3.35 1.98 -10.49
C LEU A 116 3.63 3.13 -11.44
N ILE A 117 4.91 3.37 -11.70
CA ILE A 117 5.38 4.56 -12.38
C ILE A 117 6.73 4.29 -13.03
N SER A 118 6.98 4.94 -14.16
CA SER A 118 8.24 4.84 -14.88
C SER A 118 8.79 6.21 -15.25
N LEU A 119 10.12 6.32 -15.29
CA LEU A 119 10.84 7.46 -15.84
C LEU A 119 11.51 7.03 -17.14
N PHE A 120 11.20 7.71 -18.24
CA PHE A 120 11.84 7.52 -19.52
C PHE A 120 12.23 8.85 -20.15
N ARG A 121 13.53 9.05 -20.43
CA ARG A 121 14.07 10.28 -21.06
C ARG A 121 13.58 11.56 -20.37
N GLY A 122 13.58 11.55 -19.04
CA GLY A 122 13.14 12.69 -18.23
C GLY A 122 11.63 12.90 -18.17
N ARG A 123 10.83 11.94 -18.65
CA ARG A 123 9.37 11.97 -18.56
C ARG A 123 8.88 10.91 -17.60
N VAL A 124 8.05 11.34 -16.66
CA VAL A 124 7.42 10.47 -15.67
C VAL A 124 6.06 10.04 -16.21
N GLU A 125 5.82 8.73 -16.20
CA GLU A 125 4.60 8.11 -16.74
C GLU A 125 3.97 7.20 -15.67
N PRO A 126 2.89 7.65 -15.01
CA PRO A 126 2.06 6.80 -14.14
C PRO A 126 1.44 5.64 -14.92
N GLN A 127 1.20 4.51 -14.25
CA GLN A 127 0.68 3.29 -14.86
C GLN A 127 -0.67 2.89 -14.24
N ASN A 128 -1.41 1.98 -14.90
CA ASN A 128 -2.57 1.28 -14.32
C ASN A 128 -3.60 2.19 -13.61
N GLU A 129 -4.13 3.20 -14.33
CA GLU A 129 -5.17 4.11 -13.84
C GLU A 129 -4.80 4.93 -12.59
N ILE A 130 -3.54 4.90 -12.17
CA ILE A 130 -3.03 5.77 -11.10
C ILE A 130 -3.14 7.22 -11.59
N PRO A 131 -3.84 8.11 -10.86
CA PRO A 131 -3.92 9.51 -11.23
C PRO A 131 -2.55 10.18 -11.25
N GLU A 132 -2.37 11.10 -12.21
CA GLU A 132 -1.20 11.98 -12.22
C GLU A 132 -1.09 12.75 -10.90
N GLY A 133 0.15 12.94 -10.42
CA GLY A 133 0.42 13.67 -9.18
C GLY A 133 0.24 12.87 -7.89
N VAL A 134 -0.10 11.57 -7.95
CA VAL A 134 -0.06 10.69 -6.76
C VAL A 134 1.39 10.25 -6.47
N TYR A 135 2.09 9.87 -7.52
CA TYR A 135 3.49 9.45 -7.48
C TYR A 135 4.32 10.29 -8.45
N ASP A 136 5.58 10.49 -8.09
CA ASP A 136 6.59 11.15 -8.94
C ASP A 136 7.96 10.47 -8.76
N ILE A 137 8.91 10.76 -9.64
CA ILE A 137 10.29 10.28 -9.55
C ILE A 137 11.23 11.49 -9.52
N ASP A 138 11.98 11.62 -8.42
CA ASP A 138 12.91 12.73 -8.26
C ASP A 138 14.22 12.56 -9.06
N GLY A 139 15.09 13.58 -9.02
CA GLY A 139 16.38 13.55 -9.72
C GLY A 139 17.37 12.49 -9.22
N ASN A 140 17.11 11.86 -8.08
CA ASN A 140 17.87 10.72 -7.55
C ASN A 140 17.17 9.38 -7.84
N PHE A 141 16.17 9.38 -8.70
CA PHE A 141 15.32 8.24 -9.02
C PHE A 141 14.51 7.69 -7.82
N SER A 142 14.39 8.47 -6.75
CA SER A 142 13.57 8.13 -5.59
C SER A 142 12.09 8.24 -5.94
N LEU A 143 11.28 7.32 -5.43
CA LEU A 143 9.83 7.42 -5.55
C LEU A 143 9.32 8.45 -4.55
N VAL A 144 8.62 9.44 -5.07
CA VAL A 144 7.89 10.44 -4.30
C VAL A 144 6.43 10.01 -4.21
N ILE A 145 5.85 10.11 -3.01
CA ILE A 145 4.42 9.92 -2.76
C ILE A 145 3.90 11.25 -2.24
N GLU A 146 3.02 11.91 -2.98
CA GLU A 146 2.55 13.26 -2.59
C GLU A 146 1.71 13.26 -1.31
N ASN A 147 0.92 12.20 -1.10
CA ASN A 147 0.14 12.02 0.12
C ASN A 147 0.15 10.56 0.58
N VAL A 148 0.89 10.29 1.64
CA VAL A 148 1.04 8.94 2.21
C VAL A 148 -0.25 8.49 2.90
N THR A 149 -0.75 7.32 2.51
CA THR A 149 -1.95 6.67 3.07
C THR A 149 -1.66 5.21 3.42
N ASP A 150 -2.55 4.57 4.19
CA ASP A 150 -2.40 3.15 4.54
C ASP A 150 -2.37 2.22 3.31
N SER A 151 -2.88 2.67 2.16
CA SER A 151 -2.79 1.92 0.90
C SER A 151 -1.35 1.77 0.38
N ASN A 152 -0.43 2.63 0.84
CA ASN A 152 0.97 2.54 0.46
C ASN A 152 1.76 1.56 1.35
N ALA A 153 1.12 0.90 2.32
CA ALA A 153 1.75 -0.15 3.12
C ALA A 153 2.09 -1.36 2.24
N GLY A 154 3.37 -1.71 2.15
CA GLY A 154 3.83 -2.84 1.35
C GLY A 154 5.32 -2.78 1.02
N THR A 155 5.69 -3.47 -0.05
CA THR A 155 7.06 -3.55 -0.55
C THR A 155 7.17 -2.86 -1.90
N PHE A 156 8.13 -1.94 -2.01
CA PHE A 156 8.47 -1.25 -3.23
C PHE A 156 9.78 -1.78 -3.80
N PHE A 157 9.89 -1.76 -5.13
CA PHE A 157 11.07 -2.21 -5.85
C PHE A 157 11.45 -1.17 -6.90
N CYS A 158 12.72 -0.78 -6.89
CA CYS A 158 13.30 0.10 -7.90
C CYS A 158 14.08 -0.74 -8.90
N ARG A 159 13.86 -0.53 -10.20
CA ARG A 159 14.68 -1.14 -11.25
C ARG A 159 15.18 -0.05 -12.18
N ILE A 160 16.50 0.04 -12.32
CA ILE A 160 17.16 0.95 -13.26
C ILE A 160 17.74 0.12 -14.39
N LYS A 161 17.41 0.48 -15.62
CA LYS A 161 18.05 -0.05 -16.83
C LYS A 161 18.87 1.07 -17.49
N PRO A 162 20.19 0.94 -17.57
CA PRO A 162 21.02 1.82 -18.37
C PRO A 162 20.55 1.93 -19.80
N ARG A 163 20.77 3.09 -20.41
CA ARG A 163 20.37 3.33 -21.81
C ARG A 163 21.02 2.34 -22.78
N GLU A 164 22.28 1.99 -22.56
CA GLU A 164 23.04 1.09 -23.43
C GLU A 164 22.45 -0.32 -23.46
N GLU A 165 22.03 -0.84 -22.29
CA GLU A 165 21.39 -2.15 -22.17
C GLU A 165 19.97 -2.16 -22.77
N ALA A 166 19.22 -1.08 -22.57
CA ALA A 166 17.88 -0.94 -23.14
C ALA A 166 17.91 -0.88 -24.69
N GLN A 167 18.94 -0.25 -25.27
CA GLN A 167 19.11 -0.20 -26.73
C GLN A 167 19.48 -1.57 -27.31
N GLN A 168 20.31 -2.36 -26.62
CA GLN A 168 20.66 -3.72 -27.06
C GLN A 168 19.42 -4.62 -27.13
N GLN A 169 18.53 -4.55 -26.14
CA GLN A 169 17.26 -5.31 -26.15
C GLN A 169 16.34 -4.91 -27.33
N ALA A 170 16.31 -3.63 -27.72
CA ALA A 170 15.54 -3.17 -28.88
C ALA A 170 16.14 -3.63 -30.22
N ILE A 171 17.47 -3.77 -30.31
CA ILE A 171 18.16 -4.25 -31.53
C ILE A 171 17.93 -5.75 -31.74
N TYR A 172 17.91 -6.57 -30.68
CA TYR A 172 17.62 -8.00 -30.77
C TYR A 172 16.13 -8.34 -30.98
N GLN A 173 15.22 -7.36 -30.84
CA GLN A 173 13.79 -7.52 -31.10
C GLN A 173 13.37 -7.11 -32.52
N LEU A 174 14.29 -6.65 -33.37
CA LEU A 174 14.01 -6.45 -34.79
C LEU A 174 13.74 -7.82 -35.43
N PRO A 175 12.54 -8.07 -36.02
CA PRO A 175 12.36 -9.26 -36.82
C PRO A 175 13.37 -9.19 -37.96
N SER A 176 14.26 -10.19 -38.05
CA SER A 176 15.10 -10.35 -39.23
C SER A 176 14.16 -10.47 -40.42
N LYS A 177 14.08 -9.42 -41.24
CA LYS A 177 13.43 -9.52 -42.55
C LYS A 177 14.26 -10.52 -43.36
N VAL A 178 13.73 -11.74 -43.50
CA VAL A 178 14.11 -12.70 -44.54
C VAL A 178 13.00 -12.67 -45.58
#